data_AF-A0A6V7IL83-F1
#
_entry.id   AF-A0A6V7IL83-F1
#
_cell.length_a   1.000
_cell.length_b   1.000
_cell.length_c   1.000
_cell.angle_alpha   90.00
_cell.angle_beta   90.00
_cell.angle_gamma   90.00
#
_symmetry.space_group_name_H-M   'P 1'
#
loop_
_entity.id
_entity.type
_entity.pdbx_description
1 polymer ?
#
loop_
_entity_poly.entity_id
_entity_poly.type
_entity_poly.pdbx_seq_one_letter_code
_entity_poly.pdbx_strand_id
1 'polypeptide(L)' 'VSDTAKVLITEGLEKVSVNRLATFTIEADASLGSPTVEVLSPTRESLPVQIKQGIHGSYTAGFTPKDV' A
#
# COMPACT_ATOMS: atom_id res chain seq x y z
N VAL A 1 -21.84 -7.79 -3.45
CA VAL A 1 -20.50 -7.80 -2.82
C VAL A 1 -19.52 -7.97 -3.96
N SER A 2 -18.73 -6.95 -4.28
CA SER A 2 -17.67 -7.08 -5.28
C SER A 2 -16.53 -7.87 -4.64
N ASP A 3 -15.99 -8.86 -5.33
CA ASP A 3 -14.89 -9.67 -4.85
C ASP A 3 -13.71 -8.76 -4.46
N THR A 4 -13.47 -8.63 -3.15
CA THR A 4 -12.33 -7.89 -2.64
C THR A 4 -11.08 -8.71 -2.98
N ALA A 5 -10.24 -8.17 -3.87
CA ALA A 5 -8.94 -8.77 -4.17
C ALA A 5 -8.22 -9.11 -2.86
N LYS A 6 -7.66 -10.32 -2.78
CA LYS A 6 -6.82 -10.72 -1.64
C LYS A 6 -5.53 -9.90 -1.69
N VAL A 7 -5.47 -8.82 -0.92
CA VAL A 7 -4.25 -8.02 -0.77
C VAL A 7 -3.29 -8.81 0.12
N LEU A 8 -2.30 -9.46 -0.50
CA LEU A 8 -1.17 -10.02 0.23
C LEU A 8 -0.10 -8.94 0.37
N ILE A 9 0.23 -8.59 1.61
CA ILE A 9 1.28 -7.61 1.92
C ILE A 9 2.52 -8.40 2.32
N THR A 10 3.54 -8.38 1.48
CA THR A 10 4.70 -9.27 1.64
C THR A 10 5.77 -8.71 2.57
N GLU A 11 5.97 -7.39 2.64
CA GLU A 11 7.08 -6.76 3.39
C GLU A 11 6.74 -5.31 3.81
N GLY A 12 7.35 -4.80 4.89
CA GLY A 12 7.40 -3.36 5.20
C GLY A 12 6.39 -2.79 6.21
N LEU A 13 5.67 -3.61 6.98
CA LEU A 13 4.66 -3.13 7.94
C LEU A 13 5.06 -3.16 9.43
N GLU A 14 6.16 -3.84 9.80
CA GLU A 14 6.46 -4.06 11.22
C GLU A 14 7.19 -2.86 11.86
N LYS A 15 8.22 -2.33 11.18
CA LYS A 15 8.97 -1.15 11.60
C LYS A 15 9.41 -0.35 10.37
N VAL A 16 8.83 0.83 10.18
CA VAL A 16 9.22 1.75 9.12
C VAL A 16 9.93 2.95 9.72
N SER A 17 10.98 3.45 9.05
CA SER A 17 11.67 4.65 9.48
C SER A 17 10.85 5.89 9.16
N VAL A 18 10.68 6.77 10.14
CA VAL A 18 10.06 8.08 9.95
C VAL A 18 10.85 8.91 8.93
N ASN A 19 10.16 9.71 8.13
CA ASN A 19 10.70 10.55 7.07
C ASN A 19 11.46 9.79 5.97
N ARG A 20 11.23 8.48 5.86
CA ARG A 20 11.78 7.63 4.80
C ARG A 20 10.65 7.03 3.99
N LEU A 21 10.85 6.89 2.67
CA LEU A 21 9.89 6.15 1.84
C LEU A 21 9.82 4.70 2.33
N ALA A 22 8.64 4.30 2.78
CA ALA A 22 8.25 2.93 3.04
C ALA A 22 7.47 2.41 1.84
N THR A 23 7.70 1.15 1.48
CA THR A 23 7.03 0.51 0.36
C THR A 23 6.56 -0.88 0.73
N PHE A 24 5.44 -1.29 0.17
CA PHE A 24 4.97 -2.67 0.22
C PHE A 24 4.37 -3.10 -1.12
N THR A 25 4.43 -4.40 -1.39
CA THR A 25 3.86 -5.01 -2.60
C THR A 25 2.44 -5.48 -2.32
N ILE A 26 1.59 -5.34 -3.33
CA ILE A 26 0.21 -5.80 -3.37
C ILE A 26 0.09 -6.72 -4.58
N GLU A 27 -0.38 -7.93 -4.36
CA GLU A 27 -0.83 -8.81 -5.43
C GLU A 27 -2.34 -8.69 -5.56
N ALA A 28 -2.83 -8.39 -6.76
CA ALA A 28 -4.26 -8.31 -7.07
C ALA A 28 -4.53 -8.73 -8.52
N ASP A 29 -5.75 -9.18 -8.80
CA ASP A 29 -6.13 -9.51 -10.16
C ASP A 29 -6.21 -8.22 -11.00
N ALA A 30 -5.35 -8.12 -12.02
CA ALA A 30 -5.30 -6.96 -12.90
C ALA A 30 -6.61 -6.72 -13.70
N SER A 31 -7.44 -7.75 -13.87
CA SER A 31 -8.75 -7.62 -14.54
C SER A 31 -9.80 -6.90 -13.69
N LEU A 32 -9.59 -6.81 -12.37
CA LEU A 32 -10.49 -6.13 -11.43
C LEU A 32 -10.17 -4.63 -11.25
N GLY A 33 -9.13 -4.14 -11.94
CA GLY A 33 -8.67 -2.74 -11.84
C GLY A 33 -7.58 -2.52 -10.79
N SER A 34 -7.24 -1.25 -10.56
CA SER A 34 -6.19 -0.87 -9.60
C SER A 34 -6.72 -0.89 -8.16
N PRO A 35 -5.93 -1.38 -7.19
CA PRO A 35 -6.32 -1.40 -5.78
C PRO A 35 -6.42 0.02 -5.23
N THR A 36 -7.34 0.23 -4.29
CA THR A 36 -7.38 1.45 -3.46
C THR A 36 -6.63 1.17 -2.16
N VAL A 37 -5.70 2.06 -1.80
CA VAL A 37 -4.86 1.91 -0.61
C VAL A 37 -4.96 3.17 0.23
N GLU A 38 -5.33 3.01 1.50
CA GLU A 38 -5.28 4.06 2.51
C GLU A 38 -4.28 3.68 3.59
N VAL A 39 -3.40 4.62 3.94
CA VAL A 39 -2.48 4.50 5.06
C VAL A 39 -2.83 5.58 6.06
N LEU A 40 -3.06 5.18 7.31
CA LEU A 40 -3.37 6.10 8.40
C LEU A 40 -2.15 6.27 9.30
N SER A 41 -1.87 7.50 9.72
CA SER A 41 -0.92 7.80 10.79
C SER A 41 -1.45 7.29 12.14
N PRO A 42 -0.62 7.26 13.20
CA PRO A 42 -1.08 6.98 14.56
C PRO A 42 -2.22 7.90 15.03
N THR A 43 -2.26 9.15 14.53
CA THR A 43 -3.34 10.13 14.79
C THR A 43 -4.57 9.95 13.91
N ARG A 44 -4.62 8.90 13.07
CA ARG A 44 -5.69 8.59 12.10
C ARG A 44 -5.83 9.57 10.95
N GLU A 45 -4.77 10.31 10.65
CA GLU A 45 -4.73 11.16 9.46
C GLU A 45 -4.28 10.34 8.25
N SER A 46 -4.94 10.51 7.11
CA SER A 46 -4.58 9.81 5.88
C SER A 46 -3.25 10.34 5.34
N LEU A 47 -2.29 9.44 5.15
CA LEU A 47 -1.01 9.73 4.54
C LEU A 47 -1.11 9.60 3.00
N PRO A 48 -0.40 10.45 2.24
CA PRO A 48 -0.33 10.30 0.79
C PRO A 48 0.31 8.95 0.41
N VAL A 49 -0.41 8.18 -0.41
CA VAL A 49 0.06 6.90 -0.96
C VAL A 49 0.23 7.03 -2.46
N GLN A 50 1.38 6.61 -2.97
CA GLN A 50 1.62 6.47 -4.40
C GLN A 50 1.53 5.00 -4.78
N ILE A 51 0.64 4.67 -5.72
CA ILE A 51 0.50 3.31 -6.25
C ILE A 51 1.16 3.28 -7.63
N LYS A 52 2.06 2.33 -7.82
CA LYS A 52 2.68 2.03 -9.12
C LYS A 52 2.28 0.62 -9.53
N GLN A 53 1.69 0.49 -10.72
CA GLN A 53 1.38 -0.81 -11.30
C GLN A 53 2.67 -1.45 -11.83
N GLY A 54 2.90 -2.69 -11.41
CA GLY A 54 3.95 -3.57 -11.92
C GLY A 54 3.42 -4.52 -12.99
N ILE A 55 4.10 -5.64 -13.18
CA ILE A 55 3.72 -6.69 -14.12
C ILE A 55 2.77 -7.71 -13.46
N HIS A 56 1.90 -8.33 -14.25
CA HIS A 56 1.06 -9.48 -13.83
C HIS A 56 0.20 -9.26 -12.56
N GLY A 57 -0.38 -8.07 -12.37
CA GLY A 57 -1.25 -7.80 -11.21
C GLY A 57 -0.50 -7.49 -9.91
N SER A 58 0.81 -7.26 -9.99
CA SER A 58 1.58 -6.69 -8.89
C SER A 58 1.45 -5.16 -8.86
N TYR A 59 1.35 -4.58 -7.67
CA TYR A 59 1.38 -3.14 -7.43
C TYR A 59 2.34 -2.84 -6.29
N THR A 60 3.05 -1.71 -6.37
CA THR A 60 3.86 -1.20 -5.27
C THR A 60 3.19 0.05 -4.71
N ALA A 61 2.85 0.01 -3.43
CA ALA A 61 2.37 1.16 -2.67
C ALA A 61 3.55 1.79 -1.91
N GLY A 62 3.73 3.10 -2.05
CA GLY A 62 4.75 3.87 -1.34
C GLY A 62 4.13 4.99 -0.52
N PHE A 63 4.59 5.15 0.72
CA PHE A 63 4.18 6.24 1.60
C PHE A 63 5.37 6.71 2.46
N THR A 64 5.28 7.90 3.05
CA THR A 64 6.30 8.43 3.97
C THR A 64 5.68 8.69 5.33
N PRO A 65 5.97 7.89 6.37
CA PRO A 65 5.48 8.12 7.72
C PRO A 65 6.15 9.37 8.31
N LYS A 66 5.36 10.20 9.00
CA LYS A 66 5.83 11.45 9.62
C LYS A 66 5.94 11.38 11.14
N ASP A 67 5.25 10.42 11.75
CA ASP A 67 5.08 10.32 13.20
C ASP A 67 5.36 8.88 13.67
N VAL A 68 5.59 8.72 14.97
CA VAL A 68 5.80 7.43 15.67
C VAL A 68 4.56 6.98 16.42
#